data_AF-A0A645CCM8-F1
#
_entry.id   AF-A0A645CCM8-F1
#
_cell.length_a   1.000
_cell.length_b   1.000
_cell.length_c   1.000
_cell.angle_alpha   90.00
_cell.angle_beta   90.00
_cell.angle_gamma   90.00
#
_symmetry.space_group_name_H-M   'P 1'
#
loop_
_entity.id
_entity.type
_entity.pdbx_description
1 polymer ?
#
loop_
_entity_poly.entity_id
_entity_poly.type
_entity_poly.pdbx_seq_one_letter_code
_entity_poly.pdbx_strand_id
1 'polypeptide(L)'
;MGFATSVQYVYQFITILVCNHLLMSLAGDLGVAVFGIVFNVALLASSAYDAVSMALQPMVSTFNGERNNGNIRDSLQEAFRVTTAVSVFLTVVLLLFPQQVCFAFGLRGAAELAAGTGAVRIYAAGILFSGVNMLMTYYYQALEKESMSFLLFTLRNFVFFLSFSLLLGRVGMSAFWWIYPATETATLLVMILYNRKKKSWTYLKPDDGNVYTAFLYSGTADLGCVEREVDAYMEQRGASHQQTYFVSMMVEEVCGVILSKAFHAQDGYIQLTIVPQDDGDITLHLRDNAKEFNPFALNTDGISLERETGLDAIGIKVIKTRAKDFFYRRYAGFNTLVVRI
;
A
#
# COMPACT_ATOMS: atom_id res chain seq x y z
N MET A 1 -15.11 -12.77 -4.45
CA MET A 1 -14.87 -11.45 -3.82
C MET A 1 -16.15 -10.78 -3.29
N GLY A 2 -17.34 -10.94 -3.89
CA GLY A 2 -18.56 -10.22 -3.44
C GLY A 2 -19.16 -10.64 -2.08
N PHE A 3 -19.02 -11.91 -1.66
CA PHE A 3 -19.61 -12.37 -0.38
C PHE A 3 -18.99 -11.70 0.85
N ALA A 4 -17.65 -11.55 0.86
CA ALA A 4 -16.95 -10.91 1.96
C ALA A 4 -17.37 -9.44 2.11
N THR A 5 -17.40 -8.68 1.01
CA THR A 5 -17.86 -7.27 1.01
C THR A 5 -19.33 -7.13 1.43
N SER A 6 -20.22 -8.04 1.02
CA SER A 6 -21.62 -8.02 1.46
C SER A 6 -21.74 -8.23 2.97
N VAL A 7 -20.95 -9.14 3.54
CA VAL A 7 -20.91 -9.39 4.99
C VAL A 7 -20.46 -8.13 5.75
N GLN A 8 -19.53 -7.36 5.21
CA GLN A 8 -19.07 -6.11 5.83
C GLN A 8 -20.21 -5.07 5.94
N TYR A 9 -21.00 -4.90 4.88
CA TYR A 9 -22.17 -3.99 4.93
C TYR A 9 -23.24 -4.45 5.92
N VAL A 10 -23.47 -5.77 6.00
CA VAL A 10 -24.40 -6.34 7.00
C VAL A 10 -23.90 -6.07 8.43
N TYR A 11 -22.61 -6.25 8.70
CA TYR A 11 -22.02 -5.94 10.01
C TYR A 11 -22.17 -4.47 10.37
N GLN A 12 -21.91 -3.57 9.41
CA GLN A 12 -22.06 -2.14 9.62
C GLN A 12 -23.52 -1.76 9.89
N PHE A 13 -24.47 -2.34 9.16
CA PHE A 13 -25.89 -2.11 9.38
C PHE A 13 -26.33 -2.55 10.79
N ILE A 14 -25.96 -3.76 11.21
CA ILE A 14 -26.31 -4.29 12.54
C ILE A 14 -25.71 -3.45 13.65
N THR A 15 -24.44 -3.08 13.54
CA THR A 15 -23.76 -2.29 14.59
C THR A 15 -24.35 -0.89 14.74
N ILE A 16 -24.68 -0.23 13.64
CA ILE A 16 -25.36 1.09 13.68
C ILE A 16 -26.73 0.97 14.34
N LEU A 17 -27.53 -0.05 13.98
CA LEU A 17 -28.84 -0.26 14.61
C LEU A 17 -28.73 -0.49 16.12
N VAL A 18 -27.81 -1.34 16.56
CA VAL A 18 -27.62 -1.62 17.99
C VAL A 18 -27.14 -0.37 18.74
N CYS A 19 -26.18 0.38 18.18
CA CYS A 19 -25.71 1.61 18.80
C CYS A 19 -26.80 2.67 18.89
N ASN A 20 -27.58 2.88 17.83
CA ASN A 20 -28.70 3.82 17.86
C ASN A 20 -29.74 3.43 18.91
N HIS A 21 -30.08 2.14 19.00
CA HIS A 21 -31.02 1.67 20.01
C HIS A 21 -30.49 1.87 21.45
N LEU A 22 -29.23 1.52 21.70
CA LEU A 22 -28.58 1.72 23.00
C LEU A 22 -28.53 3.21 23.39
N LEU A 23 -28.11 4.08 22.47
CA LEU A 23 -28.02 5.52 22.71
C LEU A 23 -29.37 6.15 22.94
N MET A 24 -30.40 5.71 22.20
CA MET A 24 -31.77 6.14 22.44
C MET A 24 -32.22 5.80 23.86
N SER A 25 -31.88 4.61 24.37
CA SER A 25 -32.22 4.22 25.75
C SER A 25 -31.40 4.96 26.83
N LEU A 26 -30.16 5.35 26.52
CA LEU A 26 -29.23 5.95 27.49
C LEU A 26 -29.32 7.47 27.58
N ALA A 27 -29.53 8.14 26.45
CA ALA A 27 -29.44 9.60 26.33
C ALA A 27 -30.52 10.22 25.43
N GLY A 28 -31.52 9.42 25.00
CA GLY A 28 -32.61 9.89 24.15
C GLY A 28 -32.12 10.40 22.79
N ASP A 29 -32.90 11.30 22.20
CA ASP A 29 -32.62 11.90 20.88
C ASP A 29 -31.24 12.59 20.83
N LEU A 30 -30.81 13.19 21.94
CA LEU A 30 -29.52 13.87 22.04
C LEU A 30 -28.36 12.90 21.83
N GLY A 31 -28.41 11.70 22.42
CA GLY A 31 -27.35 10.70 22.27
C GLY A 31 -27.20 10.22 20.82
N VAL A 32 -28.33 9.98 20.15
CA VAL A 32 -28.36 9.53 18.75
C VAL A 32 -27.84 10.63 17.81
N ALA A 33 -28.24 11.89 18.04
CA ALA A 33 -27.76 13.03 17.25
C ALA A 33 -26.24 13.22 17.37
N VAL A 34 -25.70 13.14 18.58
CA VAL A 34 -24.25 13.27 18.81
C VAL A 34 -23.48 12.11 18.16
N PHE A 35 -23.99 10.89 18.27
CA PHE A 35 -23.35 9.72 17.66
C PHE A 35 -23.29 9.81 16.14
N GLY A 36 -24.35 10.27 15.48
CA GLY A 36 -24.35 10.48 14.03
C GLY A 36 -23.20 11.40 13.58
N ILE A 37 -22.89 12.42 14.37
CA ILE A 37 -21.84 13.39 14.04
C ILE A 37 -20.45 12.84 14.34
N VAL A 38 -20.27 12.15 15.46
CA VAL A 38 -19.01 11.42 15.74
C VAL A 38 -18.75 10.38 14.66
N PHE A 39 -19.79 9.68 14.21
CA PHE A 39 -19.71 8.71 13.12
C PHE A 39 -19.28 9.37 11.79
N ASN A 40 -19.85 10.53 11.44
CA ASN A 40 -19.44 11.29 10.26
C ASN A 40 -17.99 11.77 10.34
N VAL A 41 -17.55 12.24 11.51
CA VAL A 41 -16.14 12.59 11.76
C VAL A 41 -15.24 11.37 11.59
N ALA A 42 -15.67 10.21 12.10
CA ALA A 42 -14.92 8.96 11.96
C ALA A 42 -14.86 8.47 10.51
N LEU A 43 -15.92 8.66 9.72
CA LEU A 43 -15.95 8.35 8.29
C LEU A 43 -14.98 9.24 7.52
N LEU A 44 -14.92 10.53 7.84
CA LEU A 44 -13.95 11.47 7.25
C LEU A 44 -12.51 11.11 7.60
N ALA A 45 -12.24 10.75 8.85
CA ALA A 45 -10.91 10.30 9.25
C ALA A 45 -10.54 8.98 8.54
N SER A 46 -11.49 8.06 8.43
CA SER A 46 -11.29 6.78 7.74
C SER A 46 -10.98 6.98 6.27
N SER A 47 -11.67 7.88 5.56
CA SER A 47 -11.39 8.11 4.14
C SER A 47 -9.98 8.63 3.88
N ALA A 48 -9.40 9.43 4.79
CA ALA A 48 -8.00 9.84 4.71
C ALA A 48 -7.04 8.64 4.80
N TYR A 49 -7.32 7.68 5.69
CA TYR A 49 -6.53 6.46 5.80
C TYR A 49 -6.75 5.49 4.63
N ASP A 50 -7.97 5.43 4.09
CA ASP A 50 -8.26 4.65 2.88
C ASP A 50 -7.43 5.18 1.71
N ALA A 51 -7.30 6.51 1.56
CA ALA A 51 -6.49 7.11 0.50
C ALA A 51 -5.00 6.68 0.60
N VAL A 52 -4.41 6.74 1.80
CA VAL A 52 -3.02 6.29 2.02
C VAL A 52 -2.90 4.78 1.76
N SER A 53 -3.86 3.99 2.22
CA SER A 53 -3.83 2.53 2.11
C SER A 53 -4.04 2.05 0.68
N MET A 54 -4.93 2.70 -0.08
CA MET A 54 -5.15 2.45 -1.51
C MET A 54 -3.94 2.82 -2.35
N ALA A 55 -3.15 3.81 -1.95
CA ALA A 55 -1.87 4.13 -2.61
C ALA A 55 -0.80 3.06 -2.34
N LEU A 56 -0.75 2.52 -1.11
CA LEU A 56 0.18 1.47 -0.72
C LEU A 56 -0.12 0.11 -1.39
N GLN A 57 -1.40 -0.26 -1.49
CA GLN A 57 -1.84 -1.58 -1.95
C GLN A 57 -1.25 -2.04 -3.29
N PRO A 58 -1.29 -1.25 -4.40
CA PRO A 58 -0.72 -1.68 -5.66
C PRO A 58 0.81 -1.77 -5.62
N MET A 59 1.49 -0.91 -4.85
CA MET A 59 2.95 -0.98 -4.69
C MET A 59 3.34 -2.30 -4.02
N VAL A 60 2.71 -2.62 -2.89
CA VAL A 60 2.98 -3.87 -2.15
C VAL A 60 2.60 -5.08 -2.98
N SER A 61 1.47 -5.07 -3.67
CA SER A 61 1.06 -6.17 -4.55
C SER A 61 2.07 -6.42 -5.67
N THR A 62 2.58 -5.35 -6.30
CA THR A 62 3.57 -5.48 -7.39
C THR A 62 4.91 -5.97 -6.87
N PHE A 63 5.44 -5.38 -5.79
CA PHE A 63 6.70 -5.82 -5.20
C PHE A 63 6.63 -7.23 -4.60
N ASN A 64 5.46 -7.66 -4.13
CA ASN A 64 5.22 -9.04 -3.71
C ASN A 64 5.28 -10.01 -4.89
N GLY A 65 4.76 -9.61 -6.07
CA GLY A 65 4.95 -10.36 -7.32
C GLY A 65 6.41 -10.43 -7.76
N GLU A 66 7.17 -9.37 -7.55
CA GLU A 66 8.62 -9.29 -7.82
C GLU A 66 9.48 -9.99 -6.75
N ARG A 67 8.86 -10.63 -5.73
CA ARG A 67 9.56 -11.19 -4.55
C ARG A 67 10.51 -10.20 -3.87
N ASN A 68 10.28 -8.89 -4.04
CA ASN A 68 11.16 -7.83 -3.58
C ASN A 68 10.78 -7.35 -2.17
N ASN A 69 11.23 -8.12 -1.17
CA ASN A 69 10.91 -7.87 0.23
C ASN A 69 11.48 -6.54 0.75
N GLY A 70 12.60 -6.06 0.20
CA GLY A 70 13.20 -4.77 0.56
C GLY A 70 12.26 -3.62 0.26
N ASN A 71 11.82 -3.50 -1.00
CA ASN A 71 10.91 -2.44 -1.42
C ASN A 71 9.53 -2.50 -0.75
N ILE A 72 9.05 -3.69 -0.39
CA ILE A 72 7.82 -3.82 0.41
C ILE A 72 8.01 -3.18 1.80
N ARG A 73 9.16 -3.41 2.45
CA ARG A 73 9.45 -2.83 3.77
C ARG A 73 9.57 -1.32 3.70
N ASP A 74 10.26 -0.80 2.69
CA ASP A 74 10.46 0.64 2.52
C ASP A 74 9.12 1.33 2.24
N SER A 75 8.31 0.76 1.34
CA SER A 75 6.96 1.27 1.05
C SER A 75 6.08 1.28 2.31
N LEU A 76 6.15 0.21 3.12
CA LEU A 76 5.40 0.13 4.36
C LEU A 76 5.88 1.16 5.39
N GLN A 77 7.19 1.38 5.53
CA GLN A 77 7.76 2.38 6.43
C GLN A 77 7.32 3.79 6.04
N GLU A 78 7.35 4.14 4.76
CA GLU A 78 6.88 5.44 4.28
C GLU A 78 5.38 5.61 4.52
N ALA A 79 4.57 4.57 4.23
CA ALA A 79 3.14 4.63 4.50
C ALA A 79 2.84 4.77 6.01
N PHE A 80 3.64 4.18 6.89
CA PHE A 80 3.55 4.40 8.34
C PHE A 80 3.86 5.84 8.73
N ARG A 81 4.90 6.46 8.15
CA ARG A 81 5.25 7.87 8.40
C ARG A 81 4.11 8.79 7.97
N VAL A 82 3.58 8.60 6.77
CA VAL A 82 2.44 9.37 6.24
C VAL A 82 1.19 9.18 7.09
N THR A 83 0.85 7.92 7.42
CA THR A 83 -0.31 7.61 8.27
C THR A 83 -0.19 8.24 9.66
N THR A 84 1.01 8.23 10.24
CA THR A 84 1.27 8.87 11.54
C THR A 84 1.14 10.39 11.42
N ALA A 85 1.69 11.01 10.38
CA ALA A 85 1.58 12.44 10.15
C ALA A 85 0.11 12.88 9.97
N VAL A 86 -0.67 12.15 9.17
CA VAL A 86 -2.11 12.37 8.99
C VAL A 86 -2.86 12.19 10.31
N SER A 87 -2.53 11.15 11.08
CA SER A 87 -3.15 10.90 12.40
C SER A 87 -2.88 12.04 13.37
N VAL A 88 -1.63 12.49 13.47
CA VAL A 88 -1.24 13.62 14.34
C VAL A 88 -1.98 14.89 13.92
N PHE A 89 -2.03 15.17 12.61
CA PHE A 89 -2.76 16.32 12.08
C PHE A 89 -4.25 16.26 12.45
N LEU A 90 -4.93 15.14 12.20
CA LEU A 90 -6.34 14.95 12.53
C LEU A 90 -6.59 15.05 14.04
N THR A 91 -5.75 14.44 14.86
CA THR A 91 -5.84 14.54 16.33
C THR A 91 -5.70 15.99 16.80
N VAL A 92 -4.73 16.75 16.26
CA VAL A 92 -4.56 18.16 16.62
C VAL A 92 -5.79 18.99 16.24
N VAL A 93 -6.32 18.82 15.04
CA VAL A 93 -7.52 19.52 14.57
C VAL A 93 -8.71 19.22 15.49
N LEU A 94 -8.92 17.95 15.86
CA LEU A 94 -10.05 17.53 16.68
C LEU A 94 -9.92 17.92 18.15
N LEU A 95 -8.70 18.06 18.67
CA LEU A 95 -8.46 18.53 20.04
C LEU A 95 -8.56 20.05 20.18
N LEU A 96 -8.05 20.81 19.19
CA LEU A 96 -8.06 22.27 19.21
C LEU A 96 -9.42 22.87 18.79
N PHE A 97 -10.09 22.25 17.83
CA PHE A 97 -11.33 22.78 17.25
C PHE A 97 -12.53 21.82 17.31
N PRO A 98 -12.80 21.13 18.45
CA PRO A 98 -13.88 20.14 18.51
C PRO A 98 -15.27 20.76 18.31
N GLN A 99 -15.50 21.98 18.82
CA GLN A 99 -16.78 22.67 18.71
C GLN A 99 -17.08 23.07 17.26
N GLN A 100 -16.07 23.54 16.53
CA GLN A 100 -16.18 23.93 15.12
C GLN A 100 -16.45 22.71 14.25
N VAL A 101 -15.81 21.57 14.55
CA VAL A 101 -16.09 20.30 13.88
C VAL A 101 -17.53 19.86 14.16
N CYS A 102 -17.97 19.86 15.42
CA CYS A 102 -19.36 19.57 15.77
C CYS A 102 -20.37 20.47 15.04
N PHE A 103 -20.05 21.76 14.91
CA PHE A 103 -20.90 22.73 14.20
C PHE A 103 -20.93 22.47 12.68
N ALA A 104 -19.77 22.18 12.07
CA ALA A 104 -19.66 21.87 10.64
C ALA A 104 -20.49 20.64 10.24
N PHE A 105 -20.60 19.66 11.14
CA PHE A 105 -21.41 18.46 10.94
C PHE A 105 -22.87 18.59 11.40
N GLY A 106 -23.29 19.77 11.87
CA GLY A 106 -24.71 20.11 12.04
C GLY A 106 -25.23 20.23 13.48
N LEU A 107 -24.38 20.13 14.52
CA LEU A 107 -24.84 20.43 15.90
C LEU A 107 -25.04 21.93 16.08
N ARG A 108 -26.26 22.31 16.46
CA ARG A 108 -26.63 23.71 16.77
C ARG A 108 -27.11 23.89 18.20
N GLY A 109 -27.56 22.83 18.87
CA GLY A 109 -28.00 22.90 20.27
C GLY A 109 -26.82 23.03 21.23
N ALA A 110 -26.92 23.89 22.25
CA ALA A 110 -25.85 24.10 23.23
C ALA A 110 -25.51 22.82 24.04
N ALA A 111 -26.54 22.05 24.43
CA ALA A 111 -26.36 20.78 25.14
C ALA A 111 -25.75 19.68 24.25
N GLU A 112 -26.17 19.62 22.98
CA GLU A 112 -25.62 18.67 22.00
C GLU A 112 -24.16 19.00 21.69
N LEU A 113 -23.83 20.29 21.52
CA LEU A 113 -22.47 20.75 21.25
C LEU A 113 -21.52 20.39 22.40
N ALA A 114 -21.97 20.54 23.65
CA ALA A 114 -21.18 20.17 24.83
C ALA A 114 -20.91 18.66 24.87
N ALA A 115 -21.94 17.83 24.65
CA ALA A 115 -21.80 16.37 24.61
C ALA A 115 -20.93 15.91 23.43
N GLY A 116 -21.14 16.47 22.24
CA GLY A 116 -20.36 16.16 21.03
C GLY A 116 -18.90 16.58 21.15
N THR A 117 -18.62 17.73 21.78
CA THR A 117 -17.24 18.17 22.04
C THR A 117 -16.48 17.15 22.89
N GLY A 118 -17.12 16.62 23.94
CA GLY A 118 -16.53 15.57 24.77
C GLY A 118 -16.28 14.28 23.99
N ALA A 119 -17.27 13.84 23.20
CA ALA A 119 -17.18 12.64 22.38
C ALA A 119 -16.08 12.72 21.32
N VAL A 120 -15.97 13.83 20.61
CA VAL A 120 -14.94 14.08 19.58
C VAL A 120 -13.54 14.07 20.19
N ARG A 121 -13.36 14.65 21.38
CA ARG A 121 -12.07 14.60 22.09
C ARG A 121 -11.66 13.18 22.49
N ILE A 122 -12.62 12.37 22.93
CA ILE A 122 -12.36 10.95 23.25
C ILE A 122 -12.04 10.18 21.97
N TYR A 123 -12.77 10.42 20.88
CA TYR A 123 -12.48 9.83 19.58
C TYR A 123 -11.05 10.15 19.10
N ALA A 124 -10.59 11.39 19.31
CA ALA A 124 -9.24 11.82 18.93
C ALA A 124 -8.10 10.98 19.55
N ALA A 125 -8.34 10.35 20.71
CA ALA A 125 -7.39 9.44 21.34
C ALA A 125 -7.23 8.10 20.61
N GLY A 126 -8.24 7.68 19.83
CA GLY A 126 -8.25 6.42 19.06
C GLY A 126 -7.72 6.54 17.64
N ILE A 127 -7.55 7.76 17.12
CA ILE A 127 -7.24 8.04 15.71
C ILE A 127 -5.96 7.39 15.24
N LEU A 128 -4.88 7.51 16.02
CA LEU A 128 -3.60 6.91 15.68
C LEU A 128 -3.70 5.38 15.54
N PHE A 129 -4.41 4.73 16.46
CA PHE A 129 -4.62 3.29 16.42
C PHE A 129 -5.47 2.87 15.21
N SER A 130 -6.49 3.66 14.89
CA SER A 130 -7.35 3.44 13.72
C SER A 130 -6.54 3.49 12.42
N GLY A 131 -5.69 4.50 12.27
CA GLY A 131 -4.80 4.63 11.11
C GLY A 131 -3.88 3.42 10.93
N VAL A 132 -3.25 2.95 12.01
CA VAL A 132 -2.37 1.76 11.97
C VAL A 132 -3.16 0.49 11.61
N ASN A 133 -4.32 0.26 12.24
CA ASN A 133 -5.15 -0.91 11.96
C ASN A 133 -5.65 -0.91 10.50
N MET A 134 -6.01 0.26 9.97
CA MET A 134 -6.42 0.44 8.58
C MET A 134 -5.27 0.07 7.64
N LEU A 135 -4.11 0.72 7.81
CA LEU A 135 -2.94 0.52 6.97
C LEU A 135 -2.53 -0.96 6.89
N MET A 136 -2.48 -1.63 8.05
CA MET A 136 -2.08 -3.03 8.13
C MET A 136 -3.13 -3.98 7.53
N THR A 137 -4.41 -3.65 7.60
CA THR A 137 -5.47 -4.44 6.96
C THR A 137 -5.29 -4.47 5.44
N TYR A 138 -5.06 -3.31 4.81
CA TYR A 138 -4.79 -3.21 3.38
C TYR A 138 -3.45 -3.84 2.99
N TYR A 139 -2.42 -3.69 3.82
CA TYR A 139 -1.14 -4.36 3.63
C TYR A 139 -1.29 -5.89 3.56
N TYR A 140 -2.03 -6.49 4.50
CA TYR A 140 -2.29 -7.93 4.46
C TYR A 140 -3.16 -8.36 3.27
N GLN A 141 -4.08 -7.52 2.84
CA GLN A 141 -4.85 -7.76 1.62
C GLN A 141 -3.93 -7.76 0.38
N ALA A 142 -2.98 -6.82 0.30
CA ALA A 142 -2.01 -6.73 -0.79
C ALA A 142 -1.05 -7.93 -0.85
N LEU A 143 -0.76 -8.56 0.30
CA LEU A 143 0.03 -9.79 0.41
C LEU A 143 -0.79 -11.08 0.22
N GLU A 144 -2.04 -10.98 -0.23
CA GLU A 144 -2.97 -12.10 -0.42
C GLU A 144 -3.21 -12.90 0.88
N LYS A 145 -3.04 -12.26 2.05
CA LYS A 145 -3.35 -12.83 3.36
C LYS A 145 -4.78 -12.48 3.76
N GLU A 146 -5.73 -12.87 2.92
CA GLU A 146 -7.15 -12.53 3.07
C GLU A 146 -7.69 -12.89 4.45
N SER A 147 -7.33 -14.06 5.00
CA SER A 147 -7.81 -14.49 6.31
C SER A 147 -7.43 -13.53 7.45
N MET A 148 -6.24 -12.91 7.40
CA MET A 148 -5.83 -11.93 8.42
C MET A 148 -6.56 -10.62 8.25
N SER A 149 -6.62 -10.10 7.02
CA SER A 149 -7.35 -8.87 6.73
C SER A 149 -8.82 -8.98 7.13
N PHE A 150 -9.45 -10.13 6.84
CA PHE A 150 -10.84 -10.40 7.21
C PHE A 150 -11.03 -10.53 8.72
N LEU A 151 -10.10 -11.18 9.43
CA LEU A 151 -10.12 -11.30 10.89
C LEU A 151 -10.05 -9.91 11.55
N LEU A 152 -9.08 -9.08 11.16
CA LEU A 152 -8.92 -7.73 11.71
C LEU A 152 -10.15 -6.86 11.42
N PHE A 153 -10.65 -6.91 10.18
CA PHE A 153 -11.86 -6.18 9.82
C PHE A 153 -13.07 -6.61 10.65
N THR A 154 -13.29 -7.92 10.81
CA THR A 154 -14.43 -8.48 11.55
C THR A 154 -14.34 -8.16 13.04
N LEU A 155 -13.14 -8.27 13.62
CA LEU A 155 -12.91 -7.89 15.02
C LEU A 155 -13.16 -6.41 15.25
N ARG A 156 -12.60 -5.54 14.39
CA ARG A 156 -12.72 -4.09 14.52
C ARG A 156 -14.15 -3.60 14.33
N ASN A 157 -14.79 -3.98 13.23
CA ASN A 157 -16.08 -3.38 12.83
C ASN A 157 -17.29 -4.11 13.41
N PHE A 158 -17.14 -5.32 13.94
CA PHE A 158 -18.26 -6.11 14.46
C PHE A 158 -18.00 -6.58 15.90
N VAL A 159 -17.06 -7.49 16.12
CA VAL A 159 -16.94 -8.20 17.41
C VAL A 159 -16.60 -7.25 18.56
N PHE A 160 -15.51 -6.50 18.46
CA PHE A 160 -15.08 -5.59 19.52
C PHE A 160 -15.98 -4.37 19.63
N PHE A 161 -16.39 -3.80 18.49
CA PHE A 161 -17.34 -2.69 18.49
C PHE A 161 -18.66 -3.06 19.19
N LEU A 162 -19.28 -4.19 18.84
CA LEU A 162 -20.52 -4.64 19.48
C LEU A 162 -20.32 -5.05 20.95
N SER A 163 -19.22 -5.74 21.26
CA SER A 163 -18.95 -6.18 22.64
C SER A 163 -18.74 -4.98 23.55
N PHE A 164 -17.95 -4.00 23.12
CA PHE A 164 -17.70 -2.79 23.90
C PHE A 164 -18.91 -1.86 23.94
N SER A 165 -19.74 -1.78 22.88
CA SER A 165 -20.99 -1.00 22.94
C SER A 165 -21.93 -1.51 24.02
N LEU A 166 -22.09 -2.84 24.14
CA LEU A 166 -22.95 -3.47 25.14
C LEU A 166 -22.36 -3.44 26.55
N LEU A 167 -21.04 -3.50 26.69
CA LEU A 167 -20.36 -3.45 28.00
C LEU A 167 -20.32 -2.01 28.53
N LEU A 168 -19.80 -1.06 27.75
CA LEU A 168 -19.66 0.34 28.15
C LEU A 168 -21.02 1.04 28.21
N GLY A 169 -21.97 0.66 27.35
CA GLY A 169 -23.34 1.17 27.40
C GLY A 169 -24.04 0.90 28.74
N ARG A 170 -23.73 -0.21 29.42
CA ARG A 170 -24.28 -0.50 30.76
C ARG A 170 -23.68 0.36 31.87
N VAL A 171 -22.46 0.85 31.70
CA VAL A 171 -21.75 1.70 32.68
C VAL A 171 -22.26 3.14 32.61
N GLY A 172 -22.68 3.58 31.43
CA GLY A 172 -23.36 4.86 31.22
C GLY A 172 -22.83 5.63 30.01
N MET A 173 -23.41 6.80 29.77
CA MET A 173 -23.18 7.60 28.57
C MET A 173 -21.72 8.09 28.43
N SER A 174 -21.05 8.43 29.54
CA SER A 174 -19.65 8.86 29.51
C SER A 174 -18.70 7.74 29.11
N ALA A 175 -18.98 6.50 29.55
CA ALA A 175 -18.21 5.32 29.22
C ALA A 175 -18.43 4.88 27.77
N PHE A 176 -19.64 5.09 27.22
CA PHE A 176 -19.97 4.71 25.86
C PHE A 176 -19.00 5.28 24.81
N TRP A 177 -18.56 6.53 24.96
CA TRP A 177 -17.64 7.18 24.01
C TRP A 177 -16.27 6.51 23.92
N TRP A 178 -15.85 5.78 24.95
CA TRP A 178 -14.59 5.03 24.95
C TRP A 178 -14.61 3.80 24.05
N ILE A 179 -15.77 3.43 23.49
CA ILE A 179 -15.92 2.34 22.52
C ILE A 179 -14.91 2.44 21.37
N TYR A 180 -14.71 3.65 20.82
CA TYR A 180 -13.84 3.85 19.65
C TYR A 180 -12.37 3.60 20.02
N PRO A 181 -11.76 4.31 21.00
CA PRO A 181 -10.41 3.98 21.44
C PRO A 181 -10.24 2.53 21.90
N ALA A 182 -11.22 1.97 22.62
CA ALA A 182 -11.16 0.60 23.12
C ALA A 182 -11.14 -0.43 22.00
N THR A 183 -12.03 -0.31 21.01
CA THR A 183 -12.07 -1.18 19.83
C THR A 183 -10.78 -1.13 19.05
N GLU A 184 -10.25 0.06 18.79
CA GLU A 184 -9.02 0.22 18.01
C GLU A 184 -7.81 -0.33 18.75
N THR A 185 -7.71 -0.07 20.05
CA THR A 185 -6.63 -0.60 20.90
C THR A 185 -6.71 -2.12 20.99
N ALA A 186 -7.90 -2.71 21.18
CA ALA A 186 -8.09 -4.16 21.24
C ALA A 186 -7.74 -4.83 19.91
N THR A 187 -8.15 -4.24 18.79
CA THR A 187 -7.81 -4.73 17.45
C THR A 187 -6.30 -4.72 17.23
N LEU A 188 -5.64 -3.63 17.62
CA LEU A 188 -4.19 -3.51 17.52
C LEU A 188 -3.46 -4.54 18.38
N LEU A 189 -3.94 -4.78 19.61
CA LEU A 189 -3.39 -5.81 20.49
C LEU A 189 -3.52 -7.20 19.88
N VAL A 190 -4.67 -7.55 19.30
CA VAL A 190 -4.84 -8.84 18.60
C VAL A 190 -3.87 -8.95 17.44
N MET A 191 -3.70 -7.90 16.63
CA MET A 191 -2.74 -7.88 15.53
C MET A 191 -1.31 -8.13 16.03
N ILE A 192 -0.89 -7.44 17.10
CA ILE A 192 0.44 -7.62 17.70
C ILE A 192 0.63 -9.05 18.21
N LEU A 193 -0.35 -9.59 18.95
CA LEU A 193 -0.29 -10.95 19.49
C LEU A 193 -0.23 -12.01 18.38
N TYR A 194 -1.04 -11.84 17.34
CA TYR A 194 -1.04 -12.72 16.18
C TYR A 194 0.32 -12.72 15.48
N ASN A 195 0.88 -11.54 15.23
CA ASN A 195 2.16 -11.38 14.57
C ASN A 195 3.34 -11.91 15.41
N ARG A 196 3.28 -11.75 16.74
CA ARG A 196 4.26 -12.36 17.65
C ARG A 196 4.22 -13.89 17.58
N LYS A 197 3.02 -14.48 17.53
CA LYS A 197 2.86 -15.95 17.43
C LYS A 197 3.40 -16.50 16.11
N LYS A 198 3.26 -15.75 15.01
CA LYS A 198 3.83 -16.11 13.69
C LYS A 198 5.30 -15.69 13.49
N LYS A 199 5.92 -15.02 14.46
CA LYS A 199 7.31 -14.49 14.41
C LYS A 199 7.62 -13.61 13.19
N SER A 200 6.61 -13.12 12.47
CA SER A 200 6.79 -12.21 11.33
C SER A 200 5.67 -11.18 11.35
N TRP A 201 6.07 -9.91 11.53
CA TRP A 201 5.14 -8.78 11.56
C TRP A 201 4.74 -8.33 10.15
N THR A 202 5.64 -8.55 9.19
CA THR A 202 5.49 -8.17 7.78
C THR A 202 5.00 -9.32 6.91
N TYR A 203 4.95 -10.56 7.40
CA TYR A 203 4.64 -11.77 6.59
C TYR A 203 5.59 -12.01 5.41
N LEU A 204 6.65 -11.21 5.32
CA LEU A 204 7.70 -11.39 4.35
C LEU A 204 8.48 -12.64 4.73
N LYS A 205 8.79 -13.46 3.72
CA LYS A 205 9.78 -14.51 3.89
C LYS A 205 11.12 -13.86 4.25
N PRO A 206 12.03 -14.58 4.95
CA PRO A 206 13.41 -14.14 5.05
C PRO A 206 13.91 -13.74 3.68
N ASP A 207 14.66 -12.65 3.62
CA ASP A 207 15.30 -12.25 2.37
C ASP A 207 16.38 -13.29 2.10
N ASP A 208 16.12 -14.22 1.19
CA ASP A 208 17.06 -15.31 0.87
C ASP A 208 18.28 -14.78 0.09
N GLY A 209 18.45 -13.45 -0.05
CA GLY A 209 19.41 -12.83 -0.98
C GLY A 209 19.07 -13.16 -2.43
N ASN A 210 17.85 -13.64 -2.67
CA ASN A 210 17.50 -14.28 -3.92
C ASN A 210 17.14 -13.28 -5.02
N VAL A 211 16.98 -12.00 -4.73
CA VAL A 211 16.55 -10.98 -5.68
C VAL A 211 17.57 -9.86 -5.70
N TYR A 212 18.04 -9.51 -6.89
CA TYR A 212 18.91 -8.35 -7.08
C TYR A 212 18.07 -7.12 -7.43
N THR A 213 18.39 -5.95 -6.87
CA THR A 213 17.72 -4.68 -7.19
C THR A 213 18.75 -3.57 -7.31
N ALA A 214 18.67 -2.79 -8.38
CA ALA A 214 19.52 -1.62 -8.62
C ALA A 214 18.69 -0.42 -9.11
N PHE A 215 19.18 0.79 -8.83
CA PHE A 215 18.60 2.04 -9.29
C PHE A 215 19.58 2.78 -10.20
N LEU A 216 19.16 3.06 -11.43
CA LEU A 216 19.88 3.85 -12.42
C LEU A 216 19.27 5.24 -12.51
N TYR A 217 19.98 6.26 -12.06
CA TYR A 217 19.51 7.65 -12.12
C TYR A 217 19.95 8.31 -13.43
N SER A 218 19.01 8.84 -14.21
CA SER A 218 19.26 9.40 -15.55
C SER A 218 20.43 10.41 -15.64
N GLY A 219 20.65 11.23 -14.62
CA GLY A 219 21.76 12.20 -14.60
C GLY A 219 23.14 11.64 -14.23
N THR A 220 23.22 10.45 -13.63
CA THR A 220 24.47 9.87 -13.10
C THR A 220 24.57 8.37 -13.36
N ALA A 221 23.80 7.85 -14.32
CA ALA A 221 23.71 6.41 -14.55
C ALA A 221 25.05 5.88 -15.06
N ASP A 222 25.62 4.94 -14.32
CA ASP A 222 26.76 4.13 -14.74
C ASP A 222 26.27 2.71 -15.02
N LEU A 223 25.88 2.48 -16.28
CA LEU A 223 25.43 1.16 -16.75
C LEU A 223 26.52 0.09 -16.54
N GLY A 224 27.79 0.45 -16.77
CA GLY A 224 28.91 -0.48 -16.61
C GLY A 224 29.20 -0.86 -15.16
N CYS A 225 28.81 -0.04 -14.18
CA CYS A 225 28.82 -0.45 -12.77
C CYS A 225 27.71 -1.46 -12.48
N VAL A 226 26.49 -1.19 -12.94
CA VAL A 226 25.34 -2.08 -12.72
C VAL A 226 25.52 -3.41 -13.44
N GLU A 227 26.08 -3.44 -14.64
CA GLU A 227 26.43 -4.67 -15.37
C GLU A 227 27.42 -5.54 -14.60
N ARG A 228 28.49 -4.94 -14.04
CA ARG A 228 29.46 -5.68 -13.23
C ARG A 228 28.83 -6.27 -11.96
N GLU A 229 27.92 -5.54 -11.32
CA GLU A 229 27.17 -6.03 -10.17
C GLU A 229 26.21 -7.17 -10.55
N VAL A 230 25.55 -7.06 -11.70
CA VAL A 230 24.66 -8.08 -12.26
C VAL A 230 25.43 -9.34 -12.63
N ASP A 231 26.58 -9.22 -13.29
CA ASP A 231 27.45 -10.34 -13.64
C ASP A 231 27.90 -11.08 -12.37
N ALA A 232 28.39 -10.35 -11.36
CA ALA A 232 28.82 -10.93 -10.09
C ALA A 232 27.66 -11.65 -9.37
N TYR A 233 26.47 -11.05 -9.38
CA TYR A 233 25.26 -11.66 -8.83
C TYR A 233 24.88 -12.95 -9.57
N MET A 234 24.93 -12.94 -10.91
CA MET A 234 24.60 -14.11 -11.74
C MET A 234 25.62 -15.25 -11.56
N GLU A 235 26.91 -14.91 -11.48
CA GLU A 235 27.99 -15.87 -11.21
C GLU A 235 27.87 -16.51 -9.84
N GLN A 236 27.58 -15.72 -8.79
CA GLN A 236 27.40 -16.23 -7.43
C GLN A 236 26.27 -17.26 -7.33
N ARG A 237 25.27 -17.18 -8.22
CA ARG A 237 24.16 -18.14 -8.30
C ARG A 237 24.44 -19.37 -9.15
N GLY A 238 25.58 -19.43 -9.83
CA GLY A 238 25.88 -20.49 -10.79
C GLY A 238 24.98 -20.44 -12.03
N ALA A 239 24.54 -19.25 -12.45
CA ALA A 239 23.81 -19.10 -13.71
C ALA A 239 24.69 -19.51 -14.90
N SER A 240 24.07 -19.98 -15.99
CA SER A 240 24.82 -20.31 -17.20
C SER A 240 25.40 -19.06 -17.86
N HIS A 241 26.52 -19.19 -18.58
CA HIS A 241 27.10 -18.08 -19.34
C HIS A 241 26.11 -17.44 -20.31
N GLN A 242 25.20 -18.24 -20.88
CA GLN A 242 24.16 -17.73 -21.78
C GLN A 242 23.14 -16.85 -21.05
N GLN A 243 22.74 -17.24 -19.84
CA GLN A 243 21.84 -16.44 -19.01
C GLN A 243 22.52 -15.14 -18.57
N THR A 244 23.75 -15.20 -18.05
CA THR A 244 24.50 -14.01 -17.63
C THR A 244 24.65 -13.01 -18.78
N TYR A 245 25.15 -13.47 -19.94
CA TYR A 245 25.28 -12.63 -21.13
C TYR A 245 23.96 -11.98 -21.54
N PHE A 246 22.85 -12.73 -21.49
CA PHE A 246 21.55 -12.20 -21.89
C PHE A 246 21.01 -11.17 -20.91
N VAL A 247 21.19 -11.38 -19.60
CA VAL A 247 20.81 -10.42 -18.56
C VAL A 247 21.63 -9.14 -18.70
N SER A 248 22.94 -9.23 -18.92
CA SER A 248 23.80 -8.04 -19.03
C SER A 248 23.51 -7.25 -20.31
N MET A 249 23.32 -7.93 -21.44
CA MET A 249 22.84 -7.29 -22.68
C MET A 249 21.46 -6.64 -22.51
N MET A 250 20.55 -7.26 -21.75
CA MET A 250 19.26 -6.66 -21.40
C MET A 250 19.43 -5.35 -20.62
N VAL A 251 20.35 -5.31 -19.66
CA VAL A 251 20.66 -4.10 -18.90
C VAL A 251 21.21 -3.03 -19.83
N GLU A 252 22.23 -3.35 -20.64
CA GLU A 252 22.89 -2.41 -21.54
C GLU A 252 21.90 -1.80 -22.56
N GLU A 253 21.23 -2.67 -23.32
CA GLU A 253 20.38 -2.27 -24.44
C GLU A 253 19.06 -1.65 -23.96
N VAL A 254 18.35 -2.29 -23.01
CA VAL A 254 17.03 -1.81 -22.61
C VAL A 254 17.16 -0.58 -21.72
N CYS A 255 18.01 -0.61 -20.70
CA CYS A 255 18.20 0.56 -19.85
C CYS A 255 18.88 1.69 -20.63
N GLY A 256 19.85 1.40 -21.50
CA GLY A 256 20.50 2.41 -22.34
C GLY A 256 19.51 3.13 -23.27
N VAL A 257 18.60 2.38 -23.89
CA VAL A 257 17.55 2.96 -24.75
C VAL A 257 16.54 3.79 -23.95
N ILE A 258 16.14 3.35 -22.76
CA ILE A 258 15.25 4.14 -21.89
C ILE A 258 15.95 5.42 -21.41
N LEU A 259 17.20 5.33 -20.94
CA LEU A 259 18.00 6.47 -20.49
C LEU A 259 18.20 7.50 -21.60
N SER A 260 18.52 7.05 -22.81
CA SER A 260 18.77 7.93 -23.94
C SER A 260 17.49 8.55 -24.50
N LYS A 261 16.38 7.79 -24.63
CA LYS A 261 15.17 8.25 -25.36
C LYS A 261 14.00 8.66 -24.49
N ALA A 262 13.89 8.14 -23.27
CA ALA A 262 12.71 8.38 -22.42
C ALA A 262 12.91 9.57 -21.47
N PHE A 263 14.15 9.87 -21.05
CA PHE A 263 14.46 10.88 -20.02
C PHE A 263 14.93 12.26 -20.56
N HIS A 264 14.71 12.57 -21.84
CA HIS A 264 15.23 13.79 -22.51
C HIS A 264 14.97 15.15 -21.84
N ALA A 265 13.95 15.30 -20.98
CA ALA A 265 13.56 16.58 -20.39
C ALA A 265 13.22 16.51 -18.88
N GLN A 266 13.40 15.36 -18.26
CA GLN A 266 13.08 15.14 -16.86
C GLN A 266 14.13 14.23 -16.23
N ASP A 267 14.65 14.66 -15.09
CA ASP A 267 15.41 13.78 -14.22
C ASP A 267 14.47 12.68 -13.69
N GLY A 268 14.93 11.45 -13.78
CA GLY A 268 14.26 10.30 -13.23
C GLY A 268 15.19 9.11 -13.05
N TYR A 269 14.59 7.95 -12.81
CA TYR A 269 15.30 6.73 -12.49
C TYR A 269 14.66 5.51 -13.15
N ILE A 270 15.49 4.50 -13.36
CA ILE A 270 15.10 3.15 -13.72
C ILE A 270 15.42 2.25 -12.53
N GLN A 271 14.43 1.55 -12.03
CA GLN A 271 14.60 0.47 -11.07
C GLN A 271 14.67 -0.84 -11.85
N LEU A 272 15.80 -1.54 -11.71
CA LEU A 272 16.03 -2.89 -12.23
C LEU A 272 15.89 -3.88 -11.08
N THR A 273 15.04 -4.90 -11.23
CA THR A 273 14.90 -6.02 -10.29
C THR A 273 15.07 -7.33 -11.04
N ILE A 274 15.99 -8.20 -10.61
CA ILE A 274 16.23 -9.52 -11.21
C ILE A 274 15.74 -10.61 -10.24
N VAL A 275 14.76 -11.37 -10.69
CA VAL A 275 14.04 -12.36 -9.89
C VAL A 275 14.23 -13.75 -10.51
N PRO A 276 14.94 -14.66 -9.84
CA PRO A 276 15.01 -16.06 -10.25
C PRO A 276 13.69 -16.77 -9.96
N GLN A 277 13.28 -17.62 -10.88
CA GLN A 277 12.06 -18.42 -10.79
C GLN A 277 12.39 -19.86 -10.37
N ASP A 278 11.40 -20.53 -9.79
CA ASP A 278 11.58 -21.88 -9.24
C ASP A 278 11.76 -22.95 -10.35
N ASP A 279 11.45 -22.62 -11.60
CA ASP A 279 11.64 -23.45 -12.80
C ASP A 279 13.02 -23.27 -13.48
N GLY A 280 13.89 -22.44 -12.90
CA GLY A 280 15.22 -22.14 -13.44
C GLY A 280 15.28 -20.94 -14.38
N ASP A 281 14.12 -20.34 -14.68
CA ASP A 281 14.03 -19.11 -15.48
C ASP A 281 14.43 -17.89 -14.67
N ILE A 282 14.71 -16.79 -15.37
CA ILE A 282 15.01 -15.51 -14.74
C ILE A 282 14.04 -14.47 -15.28
N THR A 283 13.48 -13.67 -14.39
CA THR A 283 12.58 -12.57 -14.73
C THR A 283 13.24 -11.26 -14.37
N LEU A 284 13.34 -10.37 -15.35
CA LEU A 284 13.82 -9.00 -15.17
C LEU A 284 12.60 -8.09 -15.13
N HIS A 285 12.51 -7.29 -14.09
CA HIS A 285 11.54 -6.21 -13.96
C HIS A 285 12.26 -4.88 -14.08
N LEU A 286 11.88 -4.10 -15.08
CA LEU A 286 12.35 -2.75 -15.31
C LEU A 286 11.19 -1.80 -15.05
N ARG A 287 11.37 -0.86 -14.13
CA ARG A 287 10.38 0.17 -13.83
C ARG A 287 11.01 1.55 -13.91
N ASP A 288 10.43 2.44 -14.69
CA ASP A 288 10.93 3.80 -14.85
C ASP A 288 9.81 4.83 -14.70
N ASN A 289 10.17 6.05 -14.29
CA ASN A 289 9.25 7.19 -14.15
C ASN A 289 9.31 8.15 -15.36
N ALA A 290 9.80 7.68 -16.51
CA ALA A 290 9.92 8.50 -17.70
C ALA A 290 8.55 8.78 -18.35
N LYS A 291 8.57 9.60 -19.42
CA LYS A 291 7.42 9.69 -20.33
C LYS A 291 7.11 8.32 -20.95
N GLU A 292 5.88 8.16 -21.43
CA GLU A 292 5.43 6.87 -21.96
C GLU A 292 6.34 6.41 -23.10
N PHE A 293 7.06 5.32 -22.85
CA PHE A 293 8.05 4.79 -23.76
C PHE A 293 8.13 3.28 -23.59
N ASN A 294 7.73 2.56 -24.64
CA ASN A 294 7.88 1.11 -24.70
C ASN A 294 9.11 0.79 -25.58
N PRO A 295 10.24 0.32 -25.00
CA PRO A 295 11.42 -0.06 -25.77
C PRO A 295 11.10 -1.12 -26.83
N PHE A 296 10.15 -2.00 -26.53
CA PHE A 296 9.75 -3.08 -27.42
C PHE A 296 8.73 -2.64 -28.49
N ALA A 297 8.30 -1.38 -28.51
CA ALA A 297 7.52 -0.83 -29.62
C ALA A 297 8.40 -0.23 -30.74
N LEU A 298 9.73 -0.17 -30.56
CA LEU A 298 10.65 0.31 -31.59
C LEU A 298 10.53 -0.54 -32.86
N ASN A 299 10.53 0.14 -34.02
CA ASN A 299 10.48 -0.52 -35.32
C ASN A 299 11.81 -1.24 -35.58
N THR A 300 11.79 -2.56 -35.46
CA THR A 300 12.96 -3.44 -35.60
C THR A 300 13.23 -3.89 -37.04
N ASP A 301 12.41 -3.47 -38.01
CA ASP A 301 12.48 -3.96 -39.40
C ASP A 301 12.89 -2.88 -40.42
N GLY A 302 12.94 -1.60 -40.01
CA GLY A 302 13.35 -0.46 -40.83
C GLY A 302 14.76 0.06 -40.51
N ILE A 303 15.77 -0.82 -40.49
CA ILE A 303 17.16 -0.45 -40.13
C ILE A 303 17.84 0.21 -41.33
N SER A 304 18.15 1.51 -41.25
CA SER A 304 19.00 2.21 -42.23
C SER A 304 20.37 2.48 -41.62
N LEU A 305 21.44 1.96 -42.22
CA LEU A 305 22.83 2.19 -41.76
C LEU A 305 23.32 3.64 -41.96
N GLU A 306 22.61 4.47 -42.74
CA GLU A 306 23.01 5.85 -43.07
C GLU A 306 22.63 6.90 -42.01
N ARG A 307 21.73 6.57 -41.10
CA ARG A 307 21.40 7.36 -39.91
C ARG A 307 21.64 6.39 -38.75
N GLU A 308 22.48 6.73 -37.77
CA GLU A 308 22.74 5.89 -36.57
C GLU A 308 21.48 5.45 -35.78
N THR A 309 20.28 5.85 -36.23
CA THR A 309 18.99 5.25 -35.92
C THR A 309 18.89 3.79 -36.42
N GLY A 310 19.38 2.84 -35.64
CA GLY A 310 19.19 1.42 -35.94
C GLY A 310 19.93 0.42 -35.05
N LEU A 311 21.02 0.82 -34.41
CA LEU A 311 21.80 -0.06 -33.52
C LEU A 311 20.98 -0.51 -32.30
N ASP A 312 20.36 0.44 -31.60
CA ASP A 312 19.40 0.16 -30.51
C ASP A 312 18.29 -0.83 -30.91
N ALA A 313 17.86 -0.79 -32.18
CA ALA A 313 16.79 -1.66 -32.66
C ALA A 313 17.27 -3.12 -32.86
N ILE A 314 18.57 -3.32 -33.08
CA ILE A 314 19.17 -4.66 -33.21
C ILE A 314 19.22 -5.35 -31.84
N GLY A 315 19.74 -4.68 -30.81
CA GLY A 315 19.79 -5.23 -29.45
C GLY A 315 18.41 -5.62 -28.94
N ILE A 316 17.45 -4.71 -29.08
CA ILE A 316 16.05 -4.98 -28.71
C ILE A 316 15.42 -6.14 -29.51
N LYS A 317 15.78 -6.31 -30.80
CA LYS A 317 15.30 -7.43 -31.62
C LYS A 317 15.86 -8.78 -31.14
N VAL A 318 17.14 -8.83 -30.82
CA VAL A 318 17.79 -10.03 -30.25
C VAL A 318 17.12 -10.42 -28.94
N ILE A 319 16.87 -9.42 -28.09
CA ILE A 319 16.18 -9.62 -26.81
C ILE A 319 14.78 -10.22 -27.01
N LYS A 320 13.95 -9.63 -27.87
CA LYS A 320 12.59 -10.12 -28.15
C LYS A 320 12.56 -11.55 -28.67
N THR A 321 13.57 -11.93 -29.45
CA THR A 321 13.63 -13.25 -30.09
C THR A 321 14.00 -14.35 -29.10
N ARG A 322 14.75 -14.02 -28.05
CA ARG A 322 15.17 -14.98 -27.01
C ARG A 322 14.31 -14.97 -25.76
N ALA A 323 13.58 -13.88 -25.48
CA ALA A 323 12.65 -13.83 -24.36
C ALA A 323 11.54 -14.88 -24.53
N LYS A 324 11.24 -15.63 -23.47
CA LYS A 324 10.12 -16.58 -23.45
C LYS A 324 8.79 -15.84 -23.47
N ASP A 325 8.72 -14.78 -22.67
CA ASP A 325 7.62 -13.85 -22.63
C ASP A 325 8.12 -12.45 -22.25
N PHE A 326 7.33 -11.44 -22.60
CA PHE A 326 7.53 -10.09 -22.13
C PHE A 326 6.20 -9.38 -21.96
N PHE A 327 6.15 -8.42 -21.05
CA PHE A 327 4.97 -7.64 -20.75
C PHE A 327 5.35 -6.19 -20.52
N TYR A 328 4.66 -5.28 -21.21
CA TYR A 328 4.79 -3.84 -20.98
C TYR A 328 3.46 -3.27 -20.52
N ARG A 329 3.50 -2.45 -19.47
CA ARG A 329 2.34 -1.68 -19.01
C ARG A 329 2.78 -0.36 -18.40
N ARG A 330 2.04 0.71 -18.69
CA ARG A 330 2.09 1.96 -17.95
C ARG A 330 1.02 1.94 -16.84
N TYR A 331 1.43 2.15 -15.59
CA TYR A 331 0.53 2.17 -14.43
C TYR A 331 1.02 3.16 -13.38
N ALA A 332 0.10 3.97 -12.83
CA ALA A 332 0.38 4.95 -11.78
C ALA A 332 1.56 5.91 -12.07
N GLY A 333 1.76 6.29 -13.34
CA GLY A 333 2.85 7.18 -13.75
C GLY A 333 4.19 6.49 -14.02
N PHE A 334 4.29 5.18 -13.80
CA PHE A 334 5.47 4.38 -14.12
C PHE A 334 5.26 3.56 -15.38
N ASN A 335 6.31 3.42 -16.19
CA ASN A 335 6.41 2.39 -17.19
C ASN A 335 6.98 1.14 -16.52
N THR A 336 6.41 -0.03 -16.78
CA THR A 336 6.91 -1.31 -16.29
C THR A 336 7.06 -2.27 -17.45
N LEU A 337 8.27 -2.77 -17.63
CA LEU A 337 8.62 -3.80 -18.59
C LEU A 337 9.11 -5.03 -17.82
N VAL A 338 8.49 -6.17 -18.08
CA VAL A 338 8.87 -7.46 -17.52
C VAL A 338 9.33 -8.35 -18.66
N VAL A 339 10.47 -9.01 -18.50
CA VAL A 339 11.03 -9.93 -19.51
C VAL A 339 11.46 -11.21 -18.82
N ARG A 340 11.00 -12.36 -19.32
CA ARG A 340 11.36 -13.68 -18.81
C ARG A 340 12.24 -14.43 -19.80
N ILE A 341 13.30 -15.05 -19.28
CA ILE A 341 14.34 -15.72 -20.07
C ILE A 341 14.58 -17.15 -19.58
#